data_AF-A0A519MMD8-F1
#
_entry.id   AF-A0A519MMD8-F1
#
_cell.length_a   1.000
_cell.length_b   1.000
_cell.length_c   1.000
_cell.angle_alpha   90.00
_cell.angle_beta   90.00
_cell.angle_gamma   90.00
#
_symmetry.space_group_name_H-M   'P 1'
#
loop_
_entity.id
_entity.type
_entity.pdbx_description
1 polymer ?
#
loop_
_entity_poly.entity_id
_entity_poly.type
_entity_poly.pdbx_seq_one_letter_code
_entity_poly.pdbx_strand_id
1 'polypeptide(L)'
;MEEKKIDVKSIVGFVLIGILLLWMIYNQTPTQEELNQEKAKKEQIEKAKQTKIPEQRTASIPQDSIAKDSTALARMRGALGAFAYSASLPSAKTGVTEIKNELLTLRIANKGGYIAEANLNNFEQFSKDSKQRVELIRQNNADLNLQFKTKDNRILNTRDLYFEPSVTKEGKNQVLTMRLKAGENQFLEYRYVMMPNEYMLDFSIRTQGLAQVLDTSKPLDLEWDMKAFRNEKSVTYENRYTELVYEYEEGKDDYLGQGKNEAEKAEGVTFVAFKQHFFTAILLTDTPFKTADLTSENLVTDEKLDTIYTKRFTAKMPLEFKGGELSYNMNWYYGPADYKILNDYKRNLDEIMPLGWGIFGWINRYIFIPMYSLLSDFIPHGIAIIIFTIIVRILMSPVTYKSYLSQAKMKVLRPEIQELGEKYKKDPMKKQQETMKLYNQAGVNPMAGCLPAVMQIPIFYALFQFFPSVFDLRQKSFLWADDLSSYDAVIHLPFYI
;
A
#
# COMPACT_ATOMS: atom_id res chain seq x y z
N MET A 1 -62.26 -24.23 -5.13
CA MET A 1 -60.88 -24.69 -4.90
C MET A 1 -60.17 -24.56 -6.23
N GLU A 2 -59.42 -23.48 -6.44
CA GLU A 2 -58.62 -23.28 -7.65
C GLU A 2 -57.16 -23.53 -7.28
N GLU A 3 -56.52 -24.43 -8.01
CA GLU A 3 -55.14 -24.86 -7.81
C GLU A 3 -54.19 -23.67 -8.01
N LYS A 4 -53.41 -23.35 -6.98
CA LYS A 4 -52.29 -22.41 -7.07
C LYS A 4 -51.25 -23.01 -8.02
N LYS A 5 -51.24 -22.57 -9.28
CA LYS A 5 -50.08 -22.76 -10.17
C LYS A 5 -48.92 -21.97 -9.59
N ILE A 6 -48.02 -22.70 -8.95
CA ILE A 6 -46.73 -22.21 -8.49
C ILE A 6 -45.99 -21.62 -9.69
N ASP A 7 -45.58 -20.36 -9.59
CA ASP A 7 -44.78 -19.70 -10.62
C ASP A 7 -43.36 -20.29 -10.61
N VAL A 8 -43.17 -21.31 -11.44
CA VAL A 8 -41.91 -22.05 -11.60
C VAL A 8 -40.76 -21.10 -11.94
N LYS A 9 -41.00 -19.98 -12.63
CA LYS A 9 -39.94 -19.01 -12.97
C LYS A 9 -39.49 -18.22 -11.75
N SER A 10 -40.41 -17.84 -10.87
CA SER A 10 -40.07 -17.19 -9.59
C SER A 10 -39.35 -18.16 -8.65
N ILE A 11 -39.74 -19.44 -8.59
CA ILE A 11 -39.00 -20.45 -7.82
C ILE A 11 -37.59 -20.66 -8.37
N VAL A 12 -37.44 -20.79 -9.70
CA VAL A 12 -36.12 -20.89 -10.32
C VAL A 12 -35.28 -19.65 -10.03
N GLY A 13 -35.87 -18.45 -10.02
CA GLY A 13 -35.19 -17.21 -9.63
C GLY A 13 -34.71 -17.22 -8.18
N PHE A 14 -35.54 -17.63 -7.22
CA PHE A 14 -35.14 -17.74 -5.81
C PHE A 14 -34.11 -18.85 -5.57
N VAL A 15 -34.20 -19.96 -6.31
CA VAL A 15 -33.21 -21.04 -6.25
C VAL A 15 -31.88 -20.57 -6.83
N LEU A 16 -31.87 -19.81 -7.94
CA LEU A 16 -30.66 -19.23 -8.51
C LEU A 16 -30.03 -18.19 -7.57
N ILE A 17 -30.83 -17.32 -6.95
CA ILE A 17 -30.34 -16.36 -5.94
C ILE A 17 -29.79 -17.11 -4.72
N GLY A 18 -30.47 -18.17 -4.27
CA GLY A 18 -30.02 -19.01 -3.17
C GLY A 18 -28.70 -19.74 -3.48
N ILE A 19 -28.55 -20.27 -4.69
CA ILE A 19 -27.31 -20.90 -5.16
C ILE A 19 -26.20 -19.85 -5.28
N LEU A 20 -26.50 -18.65 -5.76
CA LEU A 20 -25.51 -17.56 -5.88
C LEU A 20 -25.08 -17.06 -4.49
N LEU A 21 -26.00 -16.96 -3.53
CA LEU A 21 -25.70 -16.63 -2.14
C LEU A 21 -24.91 -17.74 -1.43
N LEU A 22 -25.26 -19.01 -1.66
CA LEU A 22 -24.49 -20.14 -1.12
C LEU A 22 -23.11 -20.25 -1.76
N TRP A 23 -22.98 -19.96 -3.06
CA TRP A 23 -21.70 -19.89 -3.75
C TRP A 23 -20.86 -18.71 -3.27
N MET A 24 -21.49 -17.55 -3.00
CA MET A 24 -20.85 -16.39 -2.39
C MET A 24 -20.38 -16.71 -0.96
N ILE A 25 -21.21 -17.38 -0.15
CA ILE A 25 -20.82 -17.81 1.20
C ILE A 25 -19.71 -18.86 1.14
N TYR A 26 -19.81 -19.84 0.26
CA TYR A 26 -18.81 -20.91 0.10
C TYR A 26 -17.45 -20.36 -0.37
N ASN A 27 -17.45 -19.38 -1.28
CA ASN A 27 -16.23 -18.69 -1.72
C ASN A 27 -15.72 -17.62 -0.72
N GLN A 28 -16.47 -17.33 0.34
CA GLN A 28 -16.08 -16.38 1.40
C GLN A 28 -15.83 -17.04 2.76
N THR A 29 -16.22 -18.29 2.96
CA THR A 29 -15.87 -19.07 4.15
C THR A 29 -14.43 -19.54 4.04
N PRO A 30 -13.52 -19.11 4.93
CA PRO A 30 -12.14 -19.53 4.88
C PRO A 30 -12.04 -21.05 5.02
N THR A 31 -11.28 -21.64 4.11
CA THR A 31 -10.96 -23.07 4.07
C THR A 31 -10.25 -23.46 5.35
N GLN A 32 -10.34 -24.74 5.77
CA GLN A 32 -9.72 -25.17 7.03
C GLN A 32 -8.19 -24.98 7.06
N GLU A 33 -7.55 -24.95 5.89
CA GLU A 33 -6.15 -24.53 5.74
C GLU A 33 -5.95 -23.04 5.99
N GLU A 34 -6.81 -22.16 5.47
CA GLU A 34 -6.76 -20.71 5.70
C GLU A 34 -7.02 -20.37 7.17
N LEU A 35 -7.92 -21.10 7.85
CA LEU A 35 -8.16 -20.97 9.30
C LEU A 35 -6.95 -21.43 10.13
N ASN A 36 -6.24 -22.46 9.68
CA ASN A 36 -5.00 -22.91 10.29
C ASN A 36 -3.85 -21.94 10.02
N GLN A 37 -3.80 -21.33 8.83
CA GLN A 37 -2.90 -20.23 8.51
C GLN A 37 -3.22 -18.99 9.34
N GLU A 38 -4.49 -18.64 9.56
CA GLU A 38 -4.90 -17.51 10.39
C GLU A 38 -4.57 -17.75 11.88
N LYS A 39 -4.70 -19.00 12.35
CA LYS A 39 -4.20 -19.41 13.67
C LYS A 39 -2.68 -19.34 13.74
N ALA A 40 -1.97 -19.79 12.71
CA ALA A 40 -0.53 -19.66 12.63
C ALA A 40 -0.09 -18.18 12.56
N LYS A 41 -0.83 -17.31 11.86
CA LYS A 41 -0.66 -15.85 11.85
C LYS A 41 -0.86 -15.28 13.24
N LYS A 42 -1.92 -15.68 13.97
CA LYS A 42 -2.16 -15.25 15.36
C LYS A 42 -1.05 -15.71 16.31
N GLU A 43 -0.59 -16.96 16.20
CA GLU A 43 0.54 -17.48 16.97
C GLU A 43 1.86 -16.80 16.60
N GLN A 44 2.07 -16.42 15.33
CA GLN A 44 3.23 -15.65 14.88
C GLN A 44 3.18 -14.21 15.37
N ILE A 45 2.01 -13.55 15.35
CA ILE A 45 1.79 -12.22 15.93
C ILE A 45 2.04 -12.26 17.44
N GLU A 46 1.65 -13.34 18.12
CA GLU A 46 1.89 -13.51 19.55
C GLU A 46 3.37 -13.81 19.86
N LYS A 47 4.06 -14.57 19.01
CA LYS A 47 5.52 -14.75 19.06
C LYS A 47 6.28 -13.47 18.75
N ALA A 48 5.83 -12.67 17.79
CA ALA A 48 6.39 -11.36 17.49
C ALA A 48 6.21 -10.39 18.67
N LYS A 49 5.05 -10.42 19.34
CA LYS A 49 4.79 -9.66 20.59
C LYS A 49 5.62 -10.15 21.78
N GLN A 50 5.91 -11.45 21.86
CA GLN A 50 6.73 -12.05 22.91
C GLN A 50 8.24 -11.96 22.64
N THR A 51 8.66 -11.49 21.47
CA THR A 51 10.07 -11.20 21.19
C THR A 51 10.43 -9.86 21.83
N LYS A 52 10.43 -9.83 23.17
CA LYS A 52 11.32 -8.89 23.88
C LYS A 52 12.71 -9.23 23.40
N ILE A 53 13.29 -8.35 22.58
CA ILE A 53 14.70 -8.34 22.26
C ILE A 53 15.42 -8.47 23.61
N PRO A 54 16.13 -9.58 23.90
CA PRO A 54 17.02 -9.59 25.03
C PRO A 54 17.99 -8.44 24.80
N GLU A 55 18.22 -7.59 25.80
CA GLU A 55 19.39 -6.71 25.84
C GLU A 55 20.65 -7.60 25.83
N GLN A 56 20.98 -8.14 24.66
CA GLN A 56 22.29 -8.64 24.35
C GLN A 56 23.12 -7.41 24.09
N ARG A 57 24.18 -7.27 24.89
CA ARG A 57 25.19 -6.21 24.80
C ARG A 57 25.59 -5.99 23.34
N THR A 58 24.95 -5.04 22.68
CA THR A 58 25.41 -4.48 21.42
C THR A 58 26.76 -3.87 21.74
N ALA A 59 27.81 -4.33 21.08
CA ALA A 59 29.10 -3.67 21.18
C ALA A 59 28.92 -2.25 20.64
N SER A 60 28.83 -1.27 21.54
CA SER A 60 28.74 0.13 21.18
C SER A 60 30.04 0.52 20.49
N ILE A 61 29.99 0.78 19.18
CA ILE A 61 31.11 1.34 18.43
C ILE A 61 31.26 2.81 18.89
N PRO A 62 32.43 3.25 19.37
CA PRO A 62 32.64 4.64 19.76
C PRO A 62 32.37 5.59 18.59
N GLN A 63 31.64 6.67 18.86
CA GLN A 63 31.46 7.80 17.94
C GLN A 63 32.81 8.47 17.68
N ASP A 64 33.03 8.80 16.40
CA ASP A 64 34.13 9.65 15.89
C ASP A 64 35.49 9.44 16.56
N SER A 65 36.22 8.45 16.07
CA SER A 65 37.68 8.55 16.09
C SER A 65 38.24 7.85 14.87
N ILE A 66 38.93 8.60 14.02
CA ILE A 66 39.98 8.03 13.17
C ILE A 66 40.92 7.32 14.15
N ALA A 67 40.84 5.99 14.22
CA ALA A 67 41.55 5.19 15.20
C ALA A 67 43.06 5.24 14.91
N LYS A 68 43.71 6.31 15.38
CA LYS A 68 45.17 6.44 15.43
C LYS A 68 45.79 5.68 16.59
N ASP A 69 44.96 5.20 17.54
CA ASP A 69 45.41 4.41 18.69
C ASP A 69 45.27 2.90 18.40
N SER A 70 46.40 2.20 18.52
CA SER A 70 46.51 0.74 18.40
C SER A 70 45.51 -0.04 19.27
N THR A 71 45.13 0.50 20.43
CA THR A 71 44.17 -0.14 21.35
C THR A 71 42.72 -0.06 20.84
N ALA A 72 42.35 1.04 20.19
CA ALA A 72 41.03 1.21 19.57
C ALA A 72 40.86 0.25 18.39
N LEU A 73 41.89 0.12 17.54
CA LEU A 73 41.90 -0.85 16.44
C LEU A 73 41.78 -2.30 16.91
N ALA A 74 42.47 -2.68 18.00
CA ALA A 74 42.37 -4.01 18.59
C ALA A 74 40.95 -4.31 19.11
N ARG A 75 40.31 -3.34 19.78
CA ARG A 75 38.91 -3.46 20.23
C ARG A 75 37.93 -3.60 19.07
N MET A 76 38.10 -2.79 18.01
CA MET A 76 37.24 -2.90 16.82
C MET A 76 37.39 -4.25 16.13
N ARG A 77 38.62 -4.79 16.01
CA ARG A 77 38.84 -6.16 15.48
C ARG A 77 38.18 -7.22 16.36
N GLY A 78 38.21 -7.06 17.67
CA GLY A 78 37.51 -7.94 18.62
C GLY A 78 35.99 -7.94 18.43
N ALA A 79 35.39 -6.77 18.19
CA ALA A 79 33.94 -6.63 18.01
C ALA A 79 33.48 -7.04 16.59
N LEU A 80 34.15 -6.53 15.55
CA LEU A 80 33.68 -6.58 14.16
C LEU A 80 34.39 -7.63 13.29
N GLY A 81 35.42 -8.31 13.83
CA GLY A 81 36.20 -9.27 13.08
C GLY A 81 36.83 -8.65 11.83
N ALA A 82 36.66 -9.31 10.68
CA ALA A 82 37.18 -8.83 9.40
C ALA A 82 36.60 -7.47 8.98
N PHE A 83 35.35 -7.16 9.36
CA PHE A 83 34.69 -5.88 9.02
C PHE A 83 35.23 -4.68 9.82
N ALA A 84 36.12 -4.90 10.78
CA ALA A 84 36.92 -3.82 11.37
C ALA A 84 37.77 -3.10 10.32
N TYR A 85 38.06 -3.74 9.18
CA TYR A 85 38.70 -3.09 8.04
C TYR A 85 37.90 -1.87 7.57
N SER A 86 36.60 -2.02 7.27
CA SER A 86 35.73 -0.91 6.87
C SER A 86 35.72 0.21 7.91
N ALA A 87 35.59 -0.15 9.19
CA ALA A 87 35.57 0.82 10.31
C ALA A 87 36.91 1.56 10.52
N SER A 88 38.01 1.04 9.98
CA SER A 88 39.34 1.67 10.06
C SER A 88 39.64 2.63 8.91
N LEU A 89 38.82 2.65 7.86
CA LEU A 89 39.03 3.50 6.70
C LEU A 89 38.72 4.97 7.03
N PRO A 90 39.37 5.94 6.37
CA PRO A 90 39.04 7.36 6.52
C PRO A 90 37.59 7.72 6.17
N SER A 91 36.93 6.86 5.39
CA SER A 91 35.52 6.96 4.99
C SER A 91 34.54 6.55 6.10
N ALA A 92 35.00 5.88 7.17
CA ALA A 92 34.18 5.46 8.30
C ALA A 92 33.78 6.64 9.20
N LYS A 93 32.90 7.49 8.68
CA LYS A 93 32.37 8.68 9.36
C LYS A 93 30.86 8.65 9.34
N THR A 94 30.24 9.15 10.40
CA THR A 94 28.81 9.45 10.38
C THR A 94 28.54 10.59 9.41
N GLY A 95 27.51 10.43 8.57
CA GLY A 95 27.17 11.39 7.53
C GLY A 95 26.34 10.72 6.45
N VAL A 96 26.03 11.50 5.42
CA VAL A 96 25.25 11.03 4.28
C VAL A 96 25.95 11.38 2.97
N THR A 97 25.75 10.53 1.96
CA THR A 97 26.16 10.78 0.58
C THR A 97 24.92 11.04 -0.27
N GLU A 98 24.90 12.14 -1.01
CA GLU A 98 23.73 12.59 -1.80
C GLU A 98 23.82 12.15 -3.26
N ILE A 99 22.72 11.62 -3.79
CA ILE A 99 22.45 11.46 -5.22
C ILE A 99 21.10 12.11 -5.56
N LYS A 100 21.00 12.76 -6.71
CA LYS A 100 19.78 13.49 -7.08
C LYS A 100 19.59 13.63 -8.58
N ASN A 101 18.32 13.70 -8.99
CA ASN A 101 17.89 14.10 -10.31
C ASN A 101 16.83 15.22 -10.18
N GLU A 102 16.09 15.49 -11.25
CA GLU A 102 15.06 16.53 -11.31
C GLU A 102 13.87 16.23 -10.37
N LEU A 103 13.52 14.95 -10.16
CA LEU A 103 12.32 14.52 -9.46
C LEU A 103 12.56 14.11 -8.00
N LEU A 104 13.74 13.54 -7.71
CA LEU A 104 14.06 12.86 -6.46
C LEU A 104 15.45 13.27 -5.96
N THR A 105 15.55 13.52 -4.65
CA THR A 105 16.82 13.69 -3.93
C THR A 105 16.93 12.63 -2.84
N LEU A 106 17.97 11.79 -2.92
CA LEU A 106 18.25 10.75 -1.92
C LEU A 106 19.53 11.06 -1.15
N ARG A 107 19.49 10.86 0.16
CA ARG A 107 20.69 10.89 1.01
C ARG A 107 20.88 9.54 1.67
N ILE A 108 21.99 8.89 1.36
CA ILE A 108 22.32 7.54 1.81
C ILE A 108 23.25 7.65 3.01
N ALA A 109 22.92 6.98 4.11
CA ALA A 109 23.75 7.00 5.31
C ALA A 109 25.05 6.23 5.08
N ASN A 110 26.19 6.87 5.38
CA ASN A 110 27.51 6.21 5.30
C ASN A 110 27.66 5.10 6.36
N LYS A 111 26.91 5.19 7.46
CA LYS A 111 26.70 4.08 8.39
C LYS A 111 25.38 3.40 8.00
N GLY A 112 25.42 2.09 7.74
CA GLY A 112 24.26 1.33 7.29
C GLY A 112 24.12 1.19 5.77
N GLY A 113 24.56 2.19 5.00
CA GLY A 113 24.47 2.14 3.55
C GLY A 113 23.04 2.22 3.00
N TYR A 114 22.05 2.51 3.84
CA TYR A 114 20.62 2.61 3.48
C TYR A 114 20.20 4.07 3.24
N ILE A 115 19.03 4.26 2.64
CA ILE A 115 18.49 5.59 2.35
C ILE A 115 17.97 6.23 3.64
N ALA A 116 18.61 7.30 4.08
CA ALA A 116 18.30 8.03 5.32
C ALA A 116 17.29 9.16 5.10
N GLU A 117 17.25 9.72 3.90
CA GLU A 117 16.30 10.74 3.46
C GLU A 117 15.92 10.51 2.00
N ALA A 118 14.63 10.65 1.69
CA ALA A 118 14.08 10.53 0.34
C ALA A 118 13.06 11.65 0.11
N ASN A 119 13.46 12.66 -0.68
CA ASN A 119 12.69 13.89 -0.88
C ASN A 119 12.20 13.99 -2.33
N LEU A 120 10.90 14.21 -2.52
CA LEU A 120 10.35 14.46 -3.84
C LEU A 120 10.41 15.96 -4.16
N ASN A 121 11.16 16.31 -5.20
CA ASN A 121 11.54 17.69 -5.49
C ASN A 121 10.37 18.58 -5.92
N ASN A 122 9.33 17.98 -6.51
CA ASN A 122 8.21 18.68 -7.15
C ASN A 122 6.93 18.69 -6.34
N PHE A 123 6.94 18.14 -5.11
CA PHE A 123 5.74 18.05 -4.28
C PHE A 123 5.97 18.70 -2.92
N GLU A 124 4.94 19.36 -2.41
CA GLU A 124 4.96 20.02 -1.10
C GLU A 124 4.06 19.29 -0.09
N GLN A 125 4.47 19.26 1.18
CA GLN A 125 3.72 18.70 2.29
C GLN A 125 2.56 19.60 2.68
N PHE A 126 1.51 18.99 3.21
CA PHE A 126 0.34 19.62 3.85
C PHE A 126 -0.48 20.51 2.92
N SER A 127 0.06 21.61 2.43
CA SER A 127 -0.65 22.54 1.55
C SER A 127 0.23 22.98 0.40
N LYS A 128 -0.44 23.47 -0.64
CA LYS A 128 0.24 24.25 -1.67
C LYS A 128 0.90 25.48 -1.03
N ASP A 129 2.07 25.83 -1.53
CA ASP A 129 2.92 26.95 -1.10
C ASP A 129 3.47 26.82 0.34
N SER A 130 3.48 25.60 0.91
CA SER A 130 4.06 25.35 2.25
C SER A 130 5.59 25.48 2.26
N LYS A 131 6.23 25.36 1.09
CA LYS A 131 7.69 25.32 0.90
C LYS A 131 8.39 24.17 1.62
N GLN A 132 7.64 23.21 2.15
CA GLN A 132 8.14 21.99 2.75
C GLN A 132 7.99 20.88 1.71
N ARG A 133 9.10 20.31 1.25
CA ARG A 133 9.04 19.22 0.24
C ARG A 133 8.49 17.96 0.87
N VAL A 134 7.83 17.13 0.07
CA VAL A 134 7.42 15.78 0.49
C VAL A 134 8.65 14.95 0.83
N GLU A 135 8.61 14.34 2.02
CA GLU A 135 9.66 13.50 2.57
C GLU A 135 9.06 12.10 2.77
N LEU A 136 9.42 11.16 1.90
CA LEU A 136 9.05 9.75 2.06
C LEU A 136 9.84 9.10 3.20
N ILE A 137 11.12 9.47 3.29
CA ILE A 137 12.00 9.09 4.38
C ILE A 137 12.56 10.39 4.96
N ARG A 138 12.40 10.56 6.27
CA ARG A 138 12.88 11.69 7.07
C ARG A 138 13.69 11.19 8.25
N GLN A 139 14.95 11.61 8.33
CA GLN A 139 15.82 11.40 9.49
C GLN A 139 15.95 9.93 9.94
N ASN A 140 16.21 9.00 9.01
CA ASN A 140 16.34 7.57 9.30
C ASN A 140 15.08 6.93 9.93
N ASN A 141 13.89 7.44 9.62
CA ASN A 141 12.64 6.74 9.94
C ASN A 141 12.44 5.46 9.10
N ALA A 142 13.34 5.17 8.17
CA ALA A 142 13.45 3.90 7.46
C ALA A 142 14.88 3.37 7.58
N ASP A 143 15.02 2.04 7.56
CA ASP A 143 16.31 1.36 7.50
C ASP A 143 16.27 0.13 6.59
N LEU A 144 17.45 -0.22 6.07
CA LEU A 144 17.69 -1.46 5.33
C LEU A 144 18.83 -2.21 6.02
N ASN A 145 18.57 -3.43 6.44
CA ASN A 145 19.51 -4.24 7.18
C ASN A 145 19.71 -5.61 6.52
N LEU A 146 20.96 -6.05 6.46
CA LEU A 146 21.32 -7.45 6.26
C LEU A 146 21.94 -7.95 7.56
N GLN A 147 21.24 -8.88 8.21
CA GLN A 147 21.83 -9.62 9.32
C GLN A 147 22.63 -10.79 8.76
N PHE A 148 23.92 -10.86 9.10
CA PHE A 148 24.77 -11.93 8.63
C PHE A 148 25.63 -12.52 9.75
N LYS A 149 25.93 -13.80 9.58
CA LYS A 149 26.81 -14.54 10.46
C LYS A 149 28.17 -14.72 9.80
N THR A 150 29.24 -14.49 10.54
CA THR A 150 30.62 -14.73 10.10
C THR A 150 31.07 -16.14 10.49
N LYS A 151 32.11 -16.67 9.83
CA LYS A 151 32.67 -18.00 10.14
C LYS A 151 33.24 -18.12 11.55
N ASP A 152 33.64 -16.99 12.15
CA ASP A 152 34.05 -16.90 13.55
C ASP A 152 32.86 -16.71 14.52
N ASN A 153 31.64 -17.00 14.05
CA ASN A 153 30.40 -17.09 14.83
C ASN A 153 29.91 -15.74 15.41
N ARG A 154 30.28 -14.60 14.79
CA ARG A 154 29.71 -13.29 15.10
C ARG A 154 28.43 -13.07 14.29
N ILE A 155 27.47 -12.36 14.87
CA ILE A 155 26.27 -11.88 14.17
C ILE A 155 26.42 -10.37 14.06
N LEU A 156 26.40 -9.85 12.84
CA LEU A 156 26.54 -8.44 12.54
C LEU A 156 25.34 -7.97 11.71
N ASN A 157 25.02 -6.68 11.82
CA ASN A 157 23.93 -6.03 11.11
C ASN A 157 24.52 -4.89 10.28
N THR A 158 24.20 -4.83 8.98
CA THR A 158 24.76 -3.79 8.12
C THR A 158 24.41 -2.38 8.59
N ARG A 159 23.21 -2.16 9.15
CA ARG A 159 22.77 -0.86 9.71
C ARG A 159 23.74 -0.27 10.75
N ASP A 160 24.52 -1.12 11.40
CA ASP A 160 25.49 -0.71 12.44
C ASP A 160 26.91 -0.48 11.91
N LEU A 161 27.17 -0.78 10.62
CA LEU A 161 28.51 -0.82 10.04
C LEU A 161 28.75 0.35 9.08
N TYR A 162 30.02 0.75 8.96
CA TYR A 162 30.41 1.82 8.04
C TYR A 162 30.68 1.28 6.64
N PHE A 163 30.07 1.93 5.66
CA PHE A 163 30.27 1.71 4.24
C PHE A 163 31.15 2.83 3.67
N GLU A 164 32.02 2.47 2.74
CA GLU A 164 32.77 3.42 1.94
C GLU A 164 31.93 3.86 0.73
N PRO A 165 31.54 5.15 0.64
CA PRO A 165 30.79 5.66 -0.50
C PRO A 165 31.71 5.99 -1.69
N SER A 166 31.23 5.74 -2.90
CA SER A 166 31.85 6.22 -4.14
C SER A 166 30.77 6.62 -5.14
N VAL A 167 30.78 7.89 -5.54
CA VAL A 167 29.85 8.45 -6.53
C VAL A 167 30.56 8.56 -7.87
N THR A 168 30.00 7.92 -8.88
CA THR A 168 30.48 7.94 -10.26
C THR A 168 29.32 8.27 -11.21
N LYS A 169 29.62 8.35 -12.50
CA LYS A 169 28.61 8.51 -13.56
C LYS A 169 28.78 7.40 -14.59
N GLU A 170 27.66 6.85 -15.04
CA GLU A 170 27.60 5.89 -16.14
C GLU A 170 26.68 6.46 -17.23
N GLY A 171 27.28 7.06 -18.27
CA GLY A 171 26.54 7.84 -19.25
C GLY A 171 25.84 9.03 -18.60
N LYS A 172 24.50 9.04 -18.61
CA LYS A 172 23.67 10.07 -17.97
C LYS A 172 23.29 9.73 -16.52
N ASN A 173 23.54 8.50 -16.08
CA ASN A 173 23.09 8.01 -14.79
C ASN A 173 24.12 8.38 -13.71
N GLN A 174 23.63 8.74 -12.53
CA GLN A 174 24.45 8.89 -11.34
C GLN A 174 24.50 7.55 -10.61
N VAL A 175 25.69 7.08 -10.27
CA VAL A 175 25.89 5.78 -9.60
C VAL A 175 26.53 6.03 -8.25
N LEU A 176 25.91 5.52 -7.18
CA LEU A 176 26.50 5.47 -5.86
C LEU A 176 26.74 4.02 -5.46
N THR A 177 27.98 3.68 -5.17
CA THR A 177 28.34 2.42 -4.54
C THR A 177 28.66 2.66 -3.06
N MET A 178 28.07 1.85 -2.19
CA MET A 178 28.38 1.78 -0.78
C MET A 178 29.03 0.43 -0.53
N ARG A 179 30.30 0.41 -0.11
CA ARG A 179 31.04 -0.84 0.12
C ARG A 179 31.35 -1.04 1.59
N LEU A 180 30.81 -2.11 2.17
CA LEU A 180 31.21 -2.62 3.48
C LEU A 180 32.36 -3.60 3.28
N LYS A 181 33.58 -3.19 3.67
CA LYS A 181 34.81 -3.94 3.37
C LYS A 181 35.28 -4.83 4.52
N ALA A 182 35.55 -6.09 4.21
CA ALA A 182 36.28 -7.03 5.07
C ALA A 182 37.79 -7.11 4.72
N GLY A 183 38.17 -6.53 3.57
CA GLY A 183 39.53 -6.41 3.07
C GLY A 183 39.56 -5.54 1.81
N GLU A 184 40.70 -5.43 1.14
CA GLU A 184 40.88 -4.57 -0.04
C GLU A 184 39.92 -4.95 -1.19
N ASN A 185 39.83 -6.26 -1.48
CA ASN A 185 39.00 -6.84 -2.55
C ASN A 185 37.88 -7.75 -2.00
N GLN A 186 37.52 -7.59 -0.72
CA GLN A 186 36.50 -8.39 -0.05
C GLN A 186 35.42 -7.46 0.52
N PHE A 187 34.22 -7.48 -0.05
CA PHE A 187 33.18 -6.52 0.33
C PHE A 187 31.76 -6.98 0.01
N LEU A 188 30.83 -6.38 0.75
CA LEU A 188 29.41 -6.29 0.41
C LEU A 188 29.18 -4.91 -0.21
N GLU A 189 28.54 -4.86 -1.37
CA GLU A 189 28.23 -3.64 -2.10
C GLU A 189 26.72 -3.45 -2.19
N TYR A 190 26.27 -2.26 -1.80
CA TYR A 190 25.00 -1.71 -2.24
C TYR A 190 25.28 -0.74 -3.38
N ARG A 191 24.65 -0.97 -4.53
CA ARG A 191 24.82 -0.12 -5.71
C ARG A 191 23.48 0.49 -6.09
N TYR A 192 23.41 1.81 -6.02
CA TYR A 192 22.27 2.65 -6.37
C TYR A 192 22.55 3.34 -7.71
N VAL A 193 21.65 3.20 -8.68
CA VAL A 193 21.74 3.86 -9.99
C VAL A 193 20.54 4.76 -10.18
N MET A 194 20.78 6.07 -10.19
CA MET A 194 19.75 7.07 -10.41
C MET A 194 19.77 7.53 -11.87
N MET A 195 18.65 7.29 -12.55
CA MET A 195 18.40 7.76 -13.92
C MET A 195 17.87 9.20 -13.90
N PRO A 196 18.12 10.00 -14.95
CA PRO A 196 17.56 11.35 -15.06
C PRO A 196 16.04 11.31 -15.22
N ASN A 197 15.32 12.25 -14.59
CA ASN A 197 13.86 12.38 -14.69
C ASN A 197 13.06 11.09 -14.39
N GLU A 198 13.53 10.26 -13.45
CA GLU A 198 12.87 9.01 -13.06
C GLU A 198 12.70 8.94 -11.54
N TYR A 199 11.60 8.32 -11.08
CA TYR A 199 11.37 8.01 -9.65
C TYR A 199 11.92 6.64 -9.25
N MET A 200 12.07 5.74 -10.22
CA MET A 200 12.66 4.42 -10.03
C MET A 200 14.18 4.48 -10.17
N LEU A 201 14.89 3.81 -9.26
CA LEU A 201 16.33 3.56 -9.35
C LEU A 201 16.62 2.07 -9.48
N ASP A 202 17.74 1.72 -10.09
CA ASP A 202 18.27 0.36 -9.99
C ASP A 202 19.00 0.22 -8.66
N PHE A 203 18.69 -0.86 -7.95
CA PHE A 203 19.34 -1.20 -6.68
C PHE A 203 19.89 -2.62 -6.77
N SER A 204 21.15 -2.81 -6.37
CA SER A 204 21.71 -4.17 -6.33
C SER A 204 22.53 -4.41 -5.08
N ILE A 205 22.46 -5.65 -4.61
CA ILE A 205 23.22 -6.17 -3.49
C ILE A 205 24.15 -7.24 -4.03
N ARG A 206 25.46 -7.03 -3.86
CA ARG A 206 26.49 -7.95 -4.34
C ARG A 206 27.52 -8.20 -3.27
N THR A 207 28.04 -9.42 -3.21
CA THR A 207 29.23 -9.72 -2.43
C THR A 207 30.36 -10.14 -3.34
N GLN A 208 31.58 -9.80 -2.95
CA GLN A 208 32.80 -10.22 -3.63
C GLN A 208 33.80 -10.69 -2.60
N GLY A 209 34.27 -11.93 -2.71
CA GLY A 209 35.30 -12.52 -1.85
C GLY A 209 34.86 -12.74 -0.40
N LEU A 210 33.56 -12.60 -0.10
CA LEU A 210 33.04 -12.73 1.26
C LEU A 210 32.71 -14.17 1.64
N ALA A 211 32.72 -15.12 0.70
CA ALA A 211 32.59 -16.55 1.00
C ALA A 211 33.63 -17.07 2.01
N GLN A 212 34.76 -16.38 2.18
CA GLN A 212 35.80 -16.73 3.16
C GLN A 212 35.53 -16.15 4.55
N VAL A 213 34.68 -15.14 4.66
CA VAL A 213 34.39 -14.39 5.90
C VAL A 213 33.02 -14.74 6.46
N LEU A 214 32.03 -14.87 5.58
CA LEU A 214 30.64 -15.15 5.91
C LEU A 214 30.36 -16.65 6.01
N ASP A 215 29.43 -17.00 6.90
CA ASP A 215 28.78 -18.30 6.92
C ASP A 215 27.68 -18.31 5.85
N THR A 216 27.99 -18.90 4.70
CA THR A 216 27.08 -18.98 3.55
C THR A 216 26.19 -20.22 3.59
N SER A 217 26.14 -20.95 4.71
CA SER A 217 25.31 -22.16 4.84
C SER A 217 23.81 -21.86 4.97
N LYS A 218 23.46 -20.61 5.30
CA LYS A 218 22.09 -20.13 5.42
C LYS A 218 21.90 -18.85 4.60
N PRO A 219 20.67 -18.56 4.15
CA PRO A 219 20.34 -17.27 3.54
C PRO A 219 20.61 -16.09 4.49
N LEU A 220 20.84 -14.90 3.92
CA LEU A 220 20.85 -13.65 4.66
C LEU A 220 19.47 -13.02 4.64
N ASP A 221 19.02 -12.50 5.77
CA ASP A 221 17.73 -11.81 5.83
C ASP A 221 17.90 -10.35 5.42
N LEU A 222 17.25 -9.95 4.31
CA LEU A 222 17.04 -8.55 3.93
C LEU A 222 15.84 -8.03 4.71
N GLU A 223 16.11 -7.18 5.68
CA GLU A 223 15.11 -6.50 6.50
C GLU A 223 14.96 -5.06 5.99
N TRP A 224 13.76 -4.70 5.56
CA TRP A 224 13.39 -3.34 5.21
C TRP A 224 12.31 -2.85 6.19
N ASP A 225 12.62 -1.79 6.95
CA ASP A 225 11.73 -1.19 7.94
C ASP A 225 11.44 0.27 7.58
N MET A 226 10.20 0.72 7.80
CA MET A 226 9.83 2.11 7.64
C MET A 226 8.71 2.50 8.59
N LYS A 227 8.90 3.59 9.32
CA LYS A 227 7.82 4.35 9.97
C LYS A 227 7.32 5.42 9.01
N ALA A 228 6.14 5.22 8.43
CA ALA A 228 5.55 6.13 7.45
C ALA A 228 5.36 7.53 8.07
N PHE A 229 6.08 8.51 7.51
CA PHE A 229 6.07 9.90 7.98
C PHE A 229 4.94 10.68 7.31
N ARG A 230 4.13 11.38 8.11
CA ARG A 230 2.95 12.08 7.61
C ARG A 230 3.30 13.22 6.64
N ASN A 231 2.71 13.19 5.45
CA ASN A 231 2.89 14.23 4.43
C ASN A 231 1.61 15.04 4.14
N GLU A 232 0.45 14.64 4.67
CA GLU A 232 -0.87 15.23 4.38
C GLU A 232 -1.50 15.93 5.59
N LYS A 233 -2.45 16.84 5.32
CA LYS A 233 -3.11 17.65 6.36
C LYS A 233 -3.85 16.83 7.40
N SER A 234 -4.42 15.69 7.04
CA SER A 234 -5.23 14.88 7.95
C SER A 234 -4.50 13.58 8.27
N VAL A 235 -4.08 13.42 9.52
CA VAL A 235 -3.47 12.16 9.98
C VAL A 235 -4.46 11.00 9.87
N THR A 236 -5.75 11.23 10.16
CA THR A 236 -6.81 10.23 10.08
C THR A 236 -6.99 9.69 8.66
N TYR A 237 -7.08 10.59 7.67
CA TYR A 237 -7.22 10.19 6.27
C TYR A 237 -5.93 9.57 5.75
N GLU A 238 -4.77 10.15 6.06
CA GLU A 238 -3.50 9.58 5.61
C GLU A 238 -3.28 8.19 6.19
N ASN A 239 -3.57 7.99 7.49
CA ASN A 239 -3.47 6.69 8.14
C ASN A 239 -4.43 5.66 7.54
N ARG A 240 -5.63 6.07 7.12
CA ARG A 240 -6.61 5.17 6.48
C ARG A 240 -6.08 4.57 5.17
N TYR A 241 -5.35 5.34 4.38
CA TYR A 241 -4.85 4.91 3.05
C TYR A 241 -3.36 4.54 3.04
N THR A 242 -2.70 4.60 4.20
CA THR A 242 -1.35 4.09 4.40
C THR A 242 -1.43 2.57 4.57
N GLU A 243 -0.82 1.78 3.70
CA GLU A 243 -0.90 0.33 3.71
C GLU A 243 0.38 -0.30 3.14
N LEU A 244 0.65 -1.55 3.49
CA LEU A 244 1.68 -2.36 2.86
C LEU A 244 1.01 -3.15 1.75
N VAL A 245 1.48 -3.05 0.51
CA VAL A 245 0.97 -3.86 -0.61
C VAL A 245 2.10 -4.76 -1.11
N TYR A 246 1.81 -5.98 -1.52
CA TYR A 246 2.81 -6.88 -2.07
C TYR A 246 2.24 -7.74 -3.19
N GLU A 247 3.09 -8.12 -4.14
CA GLU A 247 2.75 -9.08 -5.19
C GLU A 247 3.39 -10.42 -4.91
N TYR A 248 2.63 -11.49 -5.13
CA TYR A 248 3.00 -12.87 -4.88
C TYR A 248 2.45 -13.78 -5.99
N GLU A 249 2.99 -15.00 -6.11
CA GLU A 249 2.51 -16.03 -7.03
C GLU A 249 2.25 -15.54 -8.48
N GLU A 250 3.16 -14.72 -9.03
CA GLU A 250 3.12 -14.22 -10.41
C GLU A 250 1.83 -13.44 -10.77
N GLY A 251 1.62 -12.31 -10.09
CA GLY A 251 0.62 -11.30 -10.49
C GLY A 251 -0.60 -11.18 -9.58
N LYS A 252 -0.66 -11.97 -8.49
CA LYS A 252 -1.63 -11.72 -7.41
C LYS A 252 -1.07 -10.67 -6.46
N ASP A 253 -1.92 -9.82 -5.95
CA ASP A 253 -1.59 -8.80 -4.97
C ASP A 253 -2.46 -8.93 -3.72
N ASP A 254 -1.92 -8.51 -2.59
CA ASP A 254 -2.65 -8.39 -1.33
C ASP A 254 -2.02 -7.26 -0.50
N TYR A 255 -2.69 -6.88 0.59
CA TYR A 255 -2.32 -5.73 1.40
C TYR A 255 -2.48 -5.97 2.92
N LEU A 256 -1.72 -5.20 3.70
CA LEU A 256 -1.79 -5.15 5.15
C LEU A 256 -1.95 -3.71 5.64
N GLY A 257 -2.62 -3.55 6.77
CA GLY A 257 -2.67 -2.30 7.51
C GLY A 257 -4.02 -1.60 7.51
N GLN A 258 -5.09 -2.19 6.97
CA GLN A 258 -6.44 -1.63 7.17
C GLN A 258 -6.99 -1.88 8.59
N GLY A 259 -6.42 -2.84 9.33
CA GLY A 259 -6.65 -3.08 10.76
C GLY A 259 -5.66 -2.37 11.70
N LYS A 260 -5.60 -2.84 12.97
CA LYS A 260 -4.67 -2.29 13.97
C LYS A 260 -3.24 -2.78 13.74
N ASN A 261 -3.01 -4.09 13.92
CA ASN A 261 -1.72 -4.71 13.66
C ASN A 261 -1.95 -6.02 12.92
N GLU A 262 -1.23 -6.23 11.82
CA GLU A 262 -1.35 -7.37 10.93
C GLU A 262 0.04 -7.90 10.59
N ALA A 263 0.13 -9.22 10.38
CA ALA A 263 1.35 -9.88 9.95
C ALA A 263 0.97 -11.01 8.99
N GLU A 264 1.80 -11.17 7.96
CA GLU A 264 1.57 -12.09 6.87
C GLU A 264 2.88 -12.75 6.46
N LYS A 265 2.78 -13.98 5.97
CA LYS A 265 3.91 -14.64 5.32
C LYS A 265 3.50 -15.04 3.91
N ALA A 266 4.12 -14.40 2.93
CA ALA A 266 3.86 -14.64 1.52
C ALA A 266 5.00 -15.44 0.88
N GLU A 267 4.70 -16.21 -0.16
CA GLU A 267 5.66 -16.98 -0.95
C GLU A 267 5.76 -16.43 -2.37
N GLY A 268 6.95 -16.50 -2.98
CA GLY A 268 7.17 -16.05 -4.36
C GLY A 268 6.90 -14.56 -4.57
N VAL A 269 7.42 -13.71 -3.69
CA VAL A 269 7.15 -12.26 -3.66
C VAL A 269 8.04 -11.52 -4.65
N THR A 270 7.45 -10.72 -5.53
CA THR A 270 8.15 -9.97 -6.59
C THR A 270 8.26 -8.49 -6.30
N PHE A 271 7.31 -7.91 -5.56
CA PHE A 271 7.45 -6.58 -4.99
C PHE A 271 6.83 -6.47 -3.60
N VAL A 272 7.36 -5.53 -2.82
CA VAL A 272 6.76 -5.03 -1.59
C VAL A 272 6.72 -3.51 -1.67
N ALA A 273 5.57 -2.92 -1.37
CA ALA A 273 5.31 -1.50 -1.37
C ALA A 273 4.91 -1.04 0.02
N PHE A 274 5.59 -0.01 0.52
CA PHE A 274 5.16 0.74 1.69
C PHE A 274 4.45 1.99 1.18
N LYS A 275 3.12 1.89 1.04
CA LYS A 275 2.27 2.92 0.49
C LYS A 275 1.77 3.85 1.58
N GLN A 276 1.91 5.14 1.35
CA GLN A 276 1.21 6.21 2.07
C GLN A 276 0.01 6.65 1.23
N HIS A 277 -0.71 7.70 1.64
CA HIS A 277 -1.92 8.11 0.92
C HIS A 277 -1.68 8.44 -0.57
N PHE A 278 -0.77 9.37 -0.86
CA PHE A 278 -0.47 9.83 -2.23
C PHE A 278 0.93 9.49 -2.71
N PHE A 279 1.72 8.79 -1.90
CA PHE A 279 3.11 8.47 -2.22
C PHE A 279 3.42 7.03 -1.82
N THR A 280 4.41 6.43 -2.44
CA THR A 280 4.78 5.05 -2.17
C THR A 280 6.28 4.82 -2.34
N ALA A 281 6.82 3.94 -1.52
CA ALA A 281 8.13 3.34 -1.71
C ALA A 281 7.93 1.88 -2.12
N ILE A 282 8.55 1.43 -3.22
CA ILE A 282 8.35 0.07 -3.75
C ILE A 282 9.70 -0.59 -4.00
N LEU A 283 9.98 -1.69 -3.32
CA LEU A 283 11.12 -2.56 -3.60
C LEU A 283 10.64 -3.74 -4.44
N LEU A 284 11.22 -3.92 -5.63
CA LEU A 284 10.80 -4.95 -6.57
C LEU A 284 12.00 -5.68 -7.21
N THR A 285 11.76 -6.89 -7.71
CA THR A 285 12.78 -7.72 -8.34
C THR A 285 12.19 -8.58 -9.45
N ASP A 286 13.02 -8.91 -10.45
CA ASP A 286 12.68 -9.89 -11.49
C ASP A 286 12.82 -11.34 -11.00
N THR A 287 13.55 -11.56 -9.90
CA THR A 287 13.74 -12.88 -9.31
C THR A 287 12.98 -12.93 -7.98
N PRO A 288 11.81 -13.60 -7.92
CA PRO A 288 10.97 -13.59 -6.73
C PRO A 288 11.73 -14.00 -5.47
N PHE A 289 11.50 -13.28 -4.37
CA PHE A 289 11.89 -13.71 -3.05
C PHE A 289 11.11 -14.97 -2.70
N LYS A 290 11.82 -16.00 -2.23
CA LYS A 290 11.19 -17.28 -1.90
C LYS A 290 10.04 -17.12 -0.89
N THR A 291 10.27 -16.29 0.13
CA THR A 291 9.27 -15.90 1.11
C THR A 291 9.46 -14.43 1.50
N ALA A 292 8.41 -13.79 2.01
CA ALA A 292 8.52 -12.53 2.72
C ALA A 292 7.69 -12.60 4.01
N ASP A 293 8.31 -12.32 5.16
CA ASP A 293 7.57 -12.05 6.39
C ASP A 293 7.27 -10.54 6.42
N LEU A 294 5.98 -10.18 6.42
CA LEU A 294 5.48 -8.83 6.26
C LEU A 294 4.68 -8.42 7.49
N THR A 295 4.87 -7.20 7.98
CA THR A 295 4.11 -6.69 9.12
C THR A 295 3.67 -5.25 8.91
N SER A 296 2.46 -4.93 9.36
CA SER A 296 1.94 -3.57 9.49
C SER A 296 1.48 -3.33 10.93
N GLU A 297 2.00 -2.27 11.54
CA GLU A 297 1.62 -1.81 12.88
C GLU A 297 1.09 -0.38 12.80
N ASN A 298 -0.13 -0.15 13.28
CA ASN A 298 -0.71 1.18 13.37
C ASN A 298 -0.12 1.94 14.57
N LEU A 299 0.50 3.09 14.30
CA LEU A 299 1.13 3.93 15.33
C LEU A 299 0.19 5.04 15.83
N VAL A 300 -0.94 5.28 15.15
CA VAL A 300 -1.93 6.28 15.56
C VAL A 300 -2.93 5.62 16.51
N THR A 301 -2.76 5.87 17.81
CA THR A 301 -3.72 5.45 18.84
C THR A 301 -4.62 6.61 19.25
N ASP A 302 -4.06 7.82 19.35
CA ASP A 302 -4.79 9.07 19.57
C ASP A 302 -4.45 10.06 18.46
N GLU A 303 -5.43 10.36 17.61
CA GLU A 303 -5.28 11.25 16.45
C GLU A 303 -4.86 12.69 16.82
N LYS A 304 -4.99 13.10 18.08
CA LYS A 304 -4.57 14.41 18.58
C LYS A 304 -3.10 14.46 19.00
N LEU A 305 -2.55 13.33 19.41
CA LEU A 305 -1.18 13.23 19.93
C LEU A 305 -0.24 12.61 18.89
N ASP A 306 -0.70 11.57 18.20
CA ASP A 306 0.08 10.76 17.28
C ASP A 306 0.03 11.35 15.87
N THR A 307 0.63 12.52 15.69
CA THR A 307 0.47 13.33 14.47
C THR A 307 1.62 13.25 13.48
N ILE A 308 2.70 12.54 13.80
CA ILE A 308 3.96 12.55 13.04
C ILE A 308 4.10 11.30 12.16
N TYR A 309 3.79 10.13 12.71
CA TYR A 309 3.91 8.85 12.01
C TYR A 309 2.56 8.15 11.99
N THR A 310 2.24 7.50 10.87
CA THR A 310 0.96 6.80 10.70
C THR A 310 1.08 5.32 11.03
N LYS A 311 1.97 4.61 10.32
CA LYS A 311 2.19 3.18 10.50
C LYS A 311 3.67 2.82 10.48
N ARG A 312 4.01 1.67 11.05
CA ARG A 312 5.29 1.00 10.85
C ARG A 312 5.10 -0.21 9.96
N PHE A 313 5.95 -0.33 8.97
CA PHE A 313 6.02 -1.47 8.08
C PHE A 313 7.37 -2.16 8.22
N THR A 314 7.35 -3.49 8.14
CA THR A 314 8.57 -4.29 8.08
C THR A 314 8.38 -5.39 7.05
N ALA A 315 9.40 -5.60 6.22
CA ALA A 315 9.48 -6.69 5.26
C ALA A 315 10.80 -7.43 5.44
N LYS A 316 10.73 -8.75 5.61
CA LYS A 316 11.89 -9.62 5.81
C LYS A 316 11.94 -10.68 4.73
N MET A 317 12.95 -10.61 3.87
CA MET A 317 13.08 -11.46 2.68
C MET A 317 14.45 -12.18 2.68
N PRO A 318 14.52 -13.51 2.59
CA PRO A 318 15.78 -14.22 2.57
C PRO A 318 16.48 -14.10 1.20
N LEU A 319 17.77 -13.81 1.23
CA LEU A 319 18.68 -13.77 0.10
C LEU A 319 19.61 -14.99 0.16
N GLU A 320 19.50 -15.87 -0.82
CA GLU A 320 20.30 -17.08 -0.93
C GLU A 320 21.67 -16.81 -1.57
N PHE A 321 22.71 -17.44 -1.04
CA PHE A 321 24.03 -17.42 -1.67
C PHE A 321 24.06 -18.34 -2.88
N LYS A 322 24.58 -17.85 -4.02
CA LYS A 322 24.85 -18.62 -5.23
C LYS A 322 26.35 -18.68 -5.43
N GLY A 323 26.94 -19.88 -5.31
CA GLY A 323 28.40 -20.04 -5.38
C GLY A 323 29.17 -19.36 -4.24
N GLY A 324 28.52 -19.15 -3.09
CA GLY A 324 29.11 -18.48 -1.92
C GLY A 324 29.04 -16.95 -1.96
N GLU A 325 28.42 -16.36 -2.98
CA GLU A 325 28.26 -14.91 -3.11
C GLU A 325 26.78 -14.55 -3.33
N LEU A 326 26.41 -13.31 -2.98
CA LEU A 326 25.13 -12.70 -3.32
C LEU A 326 25.25 -11.92 -4.63
N SER A 327 24.20 -11.99 -5.45
CA SER A 327 24.06 -11.15 -6.63
C SER A 327 22.57 -10.96 -6.93
N TYR A 328 21.98 -9.95 -6.29
CA TYR A 328 20.57 -9.59 -6.45
C TYR A 328 20.46 -8.24 -7.14
N ASN A 329 19.78 -8.21 -8.28
CA ASN A 329 19.39 -6.97 -8.95
C ASN A 329 17.90 -6.73 -8.66
N MET A 330 17.60 -5.50 -8.28
CA MET A 330 16.29 -5.03 -7.84
C MET A 330 16.07 -3.63 -8.42
N ASN A 331 14.84 -3.14 -8.31
CA ASN A 331 14.52 -1.75 -8.52
C ASN A 331 13.89 -1.20 -7.25
N TRP A 332 14.06 0.10 -7.03
CA TRP A 332 13.46 0.78 -5.89
C TRP A 332 12.78 2.05 -6.38
N TYR A 333 11.48 2.15 -6.19
CA TYR A 333 10.68 3.32 -6.55
C TYR A 333 10.45 4.18 -5.31
N TYR A 334 10.60 5.49 -5.44
CA TYR A 334 10.21 6.49 -4.44
C TYR A 334 9.51 7.63 -5.16
N GLY A 335 8.18 7.72 -5.05
CA GLY A 335 7.43 8.67 -5.85
C GLY A 335 5.94 8.75 -5.53
N PRO A 336 5.18 9.47 -6.37
CA PRO A 336 3.73 9.53 -6.27
C PRO A 336 3.09 8.15 -6.44
N ALA A 337 2.04 7.87 -5.67
CA ALA A 337 1.13 6.77 -5.91
C ALA A 337 0.12 7.24 -6.96
N ASP A 338 0.54 7.24 -8.22
CA ASP A 338 -0.27 7.65 -9.36
C ASP A 338 -0.42 6.48 -10.34
N TYR A 339 -1.66 6.20 -10.74
CA TYR A 339 -1.97 5.06 -11.59
C TYR A 339 -1.22 5.11 -12.92
N LYS A 340 -1.13 6.29 -13.57
CA LYS A 340 -0.52 6.41 -14.89
C LYS A 340 0.99 6.16 -14.80
N ILE A 341 1.65 6.79 -13.83
CA ILE A 341 3.09 6.60 -13.59
C ILE A 341 3.41 5.14 -13.27
N LEU A 342 2.66 4.51 -12.37
CA LEU A 342 2.92 3.12 -11.97
C LEU A 342 2.63 2.12 -13.09
N ASN A 343 1.55 2.34 -13.86
CA ASN A 343 1.20 1.50 -15.02
C ASN A 343 2.23 1.62 -16.15
N ASP A 344 2.84 2.80 -16.36
CA ASP A 344 3.81 3.04 -17.44
C ASP A 344 5.09 2.19 -17.29
N TYR A 345 5.44 1.79 -16.06
CA TYR A 345 6.55 0.86 -15.83
C TYR A 345 6.28 -0.55 -16.37
N LYS A 346 5.02 -0.95 -16.58
CA LYS A 346 4.60 -2.29 -17.06
C LYS A 346 5.10 -3.44 -16.17
N ARG A 347 5.00 -3.23 -14.86
CA ARG A 347 5.49 -4.14 -13.80
C ARG A 347 4.39 -4.50 -12.79
N ASN A 348 3.12 -4.39 -13.20
CA ASN A 348 1.94 -4.61 -12.34
C ASN A 348 1.89 -3.70 -11.09
N LEU A 349 2.60 -2.58 -11.11
CA LEU A 349 2.66 -1.66 -9.96
C LEU A 349 1.38 -0.85 -9.79
N ASP A 350 0.52 -0.82 -10.80
CA ASP A 350 -0.76 -0.14 -10.77
C ASP A 350 -1.78 -0.81 -9.83
N GLU A 351 -1.59 -2.09 -9.47
CA GLU A 351 -2.40 -2.79 -8.45
C GLU A 351 -2.16 -2.23 -7.03
N ILE A 352 -1.09 -1.46 -6.81
CA ILE A 352 -0.85 -0.73 -5.55
C ILE A 352 -1.93 0.35 -5.31
N MET A 353 -2.62 0.77 -6.37
CA MET A 353 -3.69 1.75 -6.27
C MET A 353 -4.97 1.09 -5.75
N PRO A 354 -5.66 1.69 -4.75
CA PRO A 354 -6.88 1.12 -4.18
C PRO A 354 -8.07 1.32 -5.12
N LEU A 355 -8.07 0.65 -6.27
CA LEU A 355 -9.12 0.76 -7.28
C LEU A 355 -10.36 -0.06 -6.92
N GLY A 356 -10.28 -0.92 -5.90
CA GLY A 356 -11.35 -1.78 -5.45
C GLY A 356 -11.34 -3.15 -6.15
N TRP A 357 -11.97 -4.13 -5.50
CA TRP A 357 -11.94 -5.52 -5.95
C TRP A 357 -12.87 -5.81 -7.14
N GLY A 358 -12.49 -6.77 -7.99
CA GLY A 358 -13.35 -7.32 -9.05
C GLY A 358 -13.90 -6.26 -10.02
N ILE A 359 -15.23 -6.18 -10.12
CA ILE A 359 -15.90 -5.26 -11.08
C ILE A 359 -15.61 -3.78 -10.78
N PHE A 360 -15.30 -3.42 -9.53
CA PHE A 360 -15.06 -2.03 -9.14
C PHE A 360 -13.72 -1.53 -9.67
N GLY A 361 -12.67 -2.34 -9.51
CA GLY A 361 -11.36 -2.09 -10.10
C GLY A 361 -11.43 -1.99 -11.61
N TRP A 362 -12.20 -2.88 -12.26
CA TRP A 362 -12.42 -2.82 -13.71
C TRP A 362 -13.09 -1.50 -14.15
N ILE A 363 -14.16 -1.06 -13.47
CA ILE A 363 -14.82 0.22 -13.75
C ILE A 363 -13.82 1.38 -13.57
N ASN A 364 -13.07 1.38 -12.48
CA ASN A 364 -12.12 2.45 -12.19
C ASN A 364 -11.00 2.53 -13.22
N ARG A 365 -10.40 1.38 -13.56
CA ARG A 365 -9.29 1.25 -14.51
C ARG A 365 -9.68 1.66 -15.93
N TYR A 366 -10.82 1.18 -16.43
CA TYR A 366 -11.16 1.31 -17.85
C TYR A 366 -12.19 2.40 -18.15
N ILE A 367 -12.93 2.88 -17.15
CA ILE A 367 -13.98 3.89 -17.35
C ILE A 367 -13.62 5.19 -16.62
N PHE A 368 -13.43 5.16 -15.30
CA PHE A 368 -13.32 6.41 -14.53
C PHE A 368 -11.97 7.09 -14.68
N ILE A 369 -10.85 6.37 -14.60
CA ILE A 369 -9.52 6.95 -14.78
C ILE A 369 -9.37 7.61 -16.16
N PRO A 370 -9.66 6.93 -17.29
CA PRO A 370 -9.54 7.56 -18.62
C PRO A 370 -10.50 8.73 -18.81
N MET A 371 -11.74 8.60 -18.34
CA MET A 371 -12.74 9.67 -18.43
C MET A 371 -12.34 10.90 -17.62
N TYR A 372 -11.85 10.71 -16.40
CA TYR A 372 -11.40 11.82 -15.56
C TYR A 372 -10.14 12.47 -16.12
N SER A 373 -9.14 11.68 -16.52
CA SER A 373 -7.90 12.19 -17.14
C SER A 373 -8.21 13.05 -18.36
N LEU A 374 -9.13 12.60 -19.23
CA LEU A 374 -9.56 13.38 -20.39
C LEU A 374 -10.18 14.72 -19.97
N LEU A 375 -11.00 14.74 -18.92
CA LEU A 375 -11.62 15.98 -18.44
C LEU A 375 -10.59 16.90 -17.79
N SER A 376 -9.75 16.40 -16.89
CA SER A 376 -8.76 17.20 -16.15
C SER A 376 -7.70 17.83 -17.05
N ASP A 377 -7.42 17.24 -18.22
CA ASP A 377 -6.49 17.80 -19.19
C ASP A 377 -6.99 19.11 -19.83
N PHE A 378 -8.31 19.30 -19.95
CA PHE A 378 -8.90 20.48 -20.61
C PHE A 378 -9.51 21.51 -19.65
N ILE A 379 -9.90 21.10 -18.43
CA ILE A 379 -10.64 21.95 -17.49
C ILE A 379 -10.14 21.81 -16.05
N PRO A 380 -10.32 22.84 -15.20
CA PRO A 380 -9.96 22.78 -13.80
C PRO A 380 -10.62 21.60 -13.07
N HIS A 381 -9.88 20.95 -12.16
CA HIS A 381 -10.31 19.72 -11.48
C HIS A 381 -11.70 19.79 -10.83
N GLY A 382 -12.07 20.91 -10.19
CA GLY A 382 -13.40 21.06 -9.59
C GLY A 382 -14.54 21.07 -10.62
N ILE A 383 -14.32 21.70 -11.78
CA ILE A 383 -15.27 21.66 -12.91
C ILE A 383 -15.28 20.26 -13.54
N ALA A 384 -14.11 19.62 -13.64
CA ALA A 384 -13.98 18.25 -14.12
C ALA A 384 -14.84 17.29 -13.29
N ILE A 385 -14.82 17.41 -11.95
CA ILE A 385 -15.68 16.63 -11.05
C ILE A 385 -17.16 16.88 -11.36
N ILE A 386 -17.58 18.14 -11.53
CA ILE A 386 -18.99 18.47 -11.83
C ILE A 386 -19.42 17.81 -13.16
N ILE A 387 -18.65 18.01 -14.23
CA ILE A 387 -18.97 17.43 -15.54
C ILE A 387 -18.94 15.91 -15.48
N PHE A 388 -17.94 15.34 -14.81
CA PHE A 388 -17.84 13.90 -14.58
C PHE A 388 -19.10 13.36 -13.89
N THR A 389 -19.57 14.01 -12.83
CA THR A 389 -20.81 13.58 -12.13
C THR A 389 -22.04 13.71 -13.04
N ILE A 390 -22.13 14.74 -13.88
CA ILE A 390 -23.21 14.89 -14.87
C ILE A 390 -23.19 13.73 -15.87
N ILE A 391 -22.02 13.38 -16.42
CA ILE A 391 -21.87 12.26 -17.37
C ILE A 391 -22.32 10.95 -16.72
N VAL A 392 -21.83 10.64 -15.51
CA VAL A 392 -22.23 9.42 -14.80
C VAL A 392 -23.75 9.41 -14.54
N ARG A 393 -24.34 10.55 -14.16
CA ARG A 393 -25.80 10.68 -13.97
C ARG A 393 -26.58 10.47 -15.27
N ILE A 394 -26.09 10.98 -16.40
CA ILE A 394 -26.71 10.78 -17.72
C ILE A 394 -26.64 9.31 -18.12
N LEU A 395 -25.49 8.65 -17.93
CA LEU A 395 -25.34 7.22 -18.21
C LEU A 395 -26.27 6.37 -17.35
N MET A 396 -26.54 6.79 -16.11
CA MET A 396 -27.50 6.15 -15.20
C MET A 396 -28.95 6.62 -15.38
N SER A 397 -29.21 7.60 -16.25
CA SER A 397 -30.55 8.14 -16.46
C SER A 397 -31.56 7.11 -16.96
N PRO A 398 -31.24 6.14 -17.85
CA PRO A 398 -32.23 5.15 -18.30
C PRO A 398 -32.67 4.21 -17.18
N VAL A 399 -31.73 3.88 -16.28
CA VAL A 399 -31.97 3.02 -15.11
C VAL A 399 -32.84 3.76 -14.10
N THR A 400 -32.47 5.00 -13.78
CA THR A 400 -33.23 5.84 -12.83
C THR A 400 -34.62 6.17 -13.37
N TYR A 401 -34.77 6.41 -14.67
CA TYR A 401 -36.07 6.63 -15.30
C TYR A 401 -37.03 5.44 -15.11
N LYS A 402 -36.54 4.20 -15.31
CA LYS A 402 -37.33 3.00 -15.03
C LYS A 402 -37.73 2.89 -13.55
N SER A 403 -36.86 3.33 -12.64
CA SER A 403 -37.20 3.48 -11.20
C SER A 403 -38.40 4.38 -11.02
N TYR A 404 -38.32 5.59 -11.56
CA TYR A 404 -39.30 6.64 -11.34
C TYR A 404 -40.66 6.24 -11.90
N LEU A 405 -40.68 5.59 -13.06
CA LEU A 405 -41.91 5.06 -13.65
C LEU A 405 -42.53 3.96 -12.78
N SER A 406 -41.73 3.04 -12.23
CA SER A 406 -42.23 2.03 -11.30
C SER A 406 -42.78 2.64 -10.01
N GLN A 407 -42.09 3.62 -9.43
CA GLN A 407 -42.54 4.33 -8.22
C GLN A 407 -43.82 5.14 -8.47
N ALA A 408 -43.94 5.79 -9.63
CA ALA A 408 -45.14 6.53 -10.02
C ALA A 408 -46.35 5.59 -10.15
N LYS A 409 -46.19 4.45 -10.83
CA LYS A 409 -47.25 3.43 -10.91
C LYS A 409 -47.64 2.89 -9.53
N MET A 410 -46.66 2.65 -8.66
CA MET A 410 -46.93 2.20 -7.29
C MET A 410 -47.67 3.26 -6.47
N LYS A 411 -47.39 4.56 -6.68
CA LYS A 411 -48.13 5.67 -6.07
C LYS A 411 -49.60 5.69 -6.51
N VAL A 412 -49.88 5.38 -7.78
CA VAL A 412 -51.26 5.27 -8.31
C VAL A 412 -52.02 4.10 -7.68
N LEU A 413 -51.34 2.97 -7.40
CA LEU A 413 -51.95 1.79 -6.79
C LEU A 413 -52.13 1.88 -5.26
N ARG A 414 -51.55 2.88 -4.58
CA ARG A 414 -51.66 3.05 -3.12
C ARG A 414 -53.11 3.01 -2.57
N PRO A 415 -54.10 3.72 -3.14
CA PRO A 415 -55.48 3.65 -2.65
C PRO A 415 -56.05 2.24 -2.71
N GLU A 416 -55.89 1.52 -3.81
CA GLU A 416 -56.38 0.14 -3.97
C GLU A 416 -55.69 -0.84 -3.00
N ILE A 417 -54.40 -0.61 -2.72
CA ILE A 417 -53.65 -1.38 -1.71
C ILE A 417 -54.16 -1.08 -0.29
N GLN A 418 -54.58 0.15 -0.01
CA GLN A 418 -55.19 0.52 1.27
C GLN A 418 -56.55 -0.14 1.43
N GLU A 419 -57.39 -0.15 0.39
CA GLU A 419 -58.68 -0.86 0.39
C GLU A 419 -58.51 -2.37 0.62
N LEU A 420 -57.56 -3.02 -0.07
CA LEU A 420 -57.19 -4.41 0.20
C LEU A 420 -56.70 -4.61 1.64
N GLY A 421 -55.94 -3.64 2.16
CA GLY A 421 -55.46 -3.60 3.52
C GLY A 421 -56.58 -3.53 4.55
N GLU A 422 -57.66 -2.81 4.28
CA GLU A 422 -58.86 -2.72 5.12
C GLU A 422 -59.72 -3.97 5.02
N LYS A 423 -59.94 -4.47 3.80
CA LYS A 423 -60.74 -5.67 3.51
C LYS A 423 -60.18 -6.95 4.14
N TYR A 424 -58.85 -7.06 4.21
CA TYR A 424 -58.16 -8.26 4.71
C TYR A 424 -57.34 -8.00 5.99
N LYS A 425 -57.74 -7.06 6.85
CA LYS A 425 -57.03 -6.74 8.12
C LYS A 425 -56.74 -7.96 9.01
N LYS A 426 -57.64 -8.95 9.03
CA LYS A 426 -57.55 -10.15 9.87
C LYS A 426 -56.80 -11.32 9.20
N ASP A 427 -56.41 -11.20 7.94
CA ASP A 427 -55.76 -12.26 7.16
C ASP A 427 -54.55 -11.69 6.39
N PRO A 428 -53.36 -11.61 7.03
CA PRO A 428 -52.17 -11.02 6.42
C PRO A 428 -51.68 -11.80 5.20
N MET A 429 -51.91 -13.11 5.16
CA MET A 429 -51.50 -13.97 4.05
C MET A 429 -52.34 -13.69 2.80
N LYS A 430 -53.67 -13.58 2.96
CA LYS A 430 -54.57 -13.23 1.86
C LYS A 430 -54.38 -11.79 1.39
N LYS A 431 -54.11 -10.86 2.31
CA LYS A 431 -53.70 -9.48 1.99
C LYS A 431 -52.47 -9.45 1.10
N GLN A 432 -51.41 -10.20 1.43
CA GLN A 432 -50.19 -10.25 0.62
C GLN A 432 -50.45 -10.85 -0.77
N GLN A 433 -51.24 -11.91 -0.87
CA GLN A 433 -51.58 -12.55 -2.15
C GLN A 433 -52.36 -11.62 -3.07
N GLU A 434 -53.40 -10.95 -2.57
CA GLU A 434 -54.20 -10.02 -3.39
C GLU A 434 -53.40 -8.77 -3.75
N THR A 435 -52.54 -8.27 -2.85
CA THR A 435 -51.62 -7.16 -3.16
C THR A 435 -50.64 -7.54 -4.28
N MET A 436 -50.09 -8.76 -4.25
CA MET A 436 -49.19 -9.24 -5.31
C MET A 436 -49.92 -9.50 -6.63
N LYS A 437 -51.16 -9.99 -6.60
CA LYS A 437 -51.98 -10.11 -7.81
C LYS A 437 -52.23 -8.75 -8.44
N LEU A 438 -52.56 -7.74 -7.64
CA LEU A 438 -52.76 -6.37 -8.10
C LEU A 438 -51.50 -5.79 -8.74
N TYR A 439 -50.33 -5.98 -8.10
CA TYR A 439 -49.04 -5.59 -8.66
C TYR A 439 -48.76 -6.25 -10.01
N ASN A 440 -49.00 -7.57 -10.12
CA ASN A 440 -48.80 -8.30 -11.37
C ASN A 440 -49.77 -7.87 -12.47
N GLN A 441 -51.04 -7.63 -12.15
CA GLN A 441 -52.05 -7.13 -13.11
C GLN A 441 -51.70 -5.73 -13.63
N ALA A 442 -51.19 -4.86 -12.76
CA ALA A 442 -50.75 -3.52 -13.14
C ALA A 442 -49.35 -3.48 -13.80
N GLY A 443 -48.68 -4.63 -13.92
CA GLY A 443 -47.32 -4.72 -14.46
C GLY A 443 -46.29 -3.94 -13.64
N VAL A 444 -46.49 -3.86 -12.32
CA VAL A 444 -45.61 -3.17 -11.38
C VAL A 444 -44.83 -4.20 -10.57
N ASN A 445 -43.50 -4.09 -10.56
CA ASN A 445 -42.68 -4.89 -9.67
C ASN A 445 -42.35 -4.06 -8.40
N PRO A 446 -42.79 -4.46 -7.20
CA PRO A 446 -42.48 -3.73 -5.96
C PRO A 446 -40.97 -3.64 -5.67
N MET A 447 -40.19 -4.62 -6.14
CA MET A 447 -38.72 -4.61 -6.02
C MET A 447 -38.04 -3.69 -7.05
N ALA A 448 -38.74 -3.28 -8.11
CA ALA A 448 -38.20 -2.32 -9.07
C ALA A 448 -38.06 -0.89 -8.48
N GLY A 449 -38.65 -0.64 -7.30
CA GLY A 449 -38.41 0.59 -6.54
C GLY A 449 -37.02 0.65 -5.90
N CYS A 450 -36.51 -0.46 -5.36
CA CYS A 450 -35.17 -0.52 -4.75
C CYS A 450 -34.06 -0.94 -5.74
N LEU A 451 -34.42 -1.60 -6.84
CA LEU A 451 -33.51 -1.99 -7.92
C LEU A 451 -32.55 -0.87 -8.38
N PRO A 452 -32.96 0.42 -8.43
CA PRO A 452 -32.10 1.48 -8.96
C PRO A 452 -31.09 1.96 -7.93
N ALA A 453 -31.43 1.88 -6.64
CA ALA A 453 -30.45 2.05 -5.57
C ALA A 453 -29.41 0.91 -5.62
N VAL A 454 -29.86 -0.33 -5.77
CA VAL A 454 -28.96 -1.51 -5.86
C VAL A 454 -28.05 -1.43 -7.07
N MET A 455 -28.56 -1.04 -8.25
CA MET A 455 -27.75 -0.88 -9.45
C MET A 455 -26.78 0.31 -9.35
N GLN A 456 -27.10 1.31 -8.54
CA GLN A 456 -26.23 2.46 -8.30
C GLN A 456 -25.12 2.17 -7.29
N ILE A 457 -25.31 1.23 -6.34
CA ILE A 457 -24.29 0.87 -5.33
C ILE A 457 -22.93 0.57 -5.99
N PRO A 458 -22.83 -0.27 -7.04
CA PRO A 458 -21.55 -0.54 -7.68
C PRO A 458 -20.80 0.69 -8.19
N ILE A 459 -21.53 1.60 -8.83
CA ILE A 459 -20.98 2.83 -9.40
C ILE A 459 -20.56 3.77 -8.28
N PHE A 460 -21.40 3.92 -7.25
CA PHE A 460 -21.08 4.75 -6.10
C PHE A 460 -19.86 4.23 -5.34
N TYR A 461 -19.76 2.90 -5.15
CA TYR A 461 -18.61 2.27 -4.51
C TYR A 461 -17.33 2.47 -5.34
N ALA A 462 -17.41 2.28 -6.67
CA ALA A 462 -16.30 2.55 -7.56
C ALA A 462 -15.83 4.01 -7.45
N LEU A 463 -16.76 4.97 -7.39
CA LEU A 463 -16.44 6.39 -7.17
C LEU A 463 -15.80 6.66 -5.81
N PHE A 464 -16.28 6.00 -4.76
CA PHE A 464 -15.74 6.14 -3.42
C PHE A 464 -14.30 5.63 -3.32
N GLN A 465 -13.93 4.61 -4.09
CA GLN A 465 -12.55 4.13 -4.20
C GLN A 465 -11.71 5.01 -5.14
N PHE A 466 -12.32 5.49 -6.23
CA PHE A 466 -11.64 6.30 -7.24
C PHE A 466 -11.15 7.65 -6.73
N PHE A 467 -12.00 8.46 -6.09
CA PHE A 467 -11.59 9.82 -5.73
C PHE A 467 -10.38 9.89 -4.77
N PRO A 468 -10.31 9.07 -3.71
CA PRO A 468 -9.12 9.01 -2.86
C PRO A 468 -7.86 8.51 -3.58
N SER A 469 -8.01 7.72 -4.65
CA SER A 469 -6.88 7.19 -5.42
C SER A 469 -6.33 8.16 -6.47
N VAL A 470 -7.01 9.28 -6.74
CA VAL A 470 -6.60 10.23 -7.79
C VAL A 470 -5.59 11.23 -7.23
N PHE A 471 -4.32 11.01 -7.57
CA PHE A 471 -3.22 11.90 -7.18
C PHE A 471 -3.43 13.35 -7.64
N ASP A 472 -3.99 13.54 -8.84
CA ASP A 472 -4.18 14.86 -9.46
C ASP A 472 -5.08 15.82 -8.66
N LEU A 473 -5.92 15.30 -7.76
CA LEU A 473 -6.77 16.11 -6.89
C LEU A 473 -6.01 16.74 -5.72
N ARG A 474 -4.83 16.20 -5.40
CA ARG A 474 -4.01 16.63 -4.28
C ARG A 474 -3.68 18.11 -4.40
N GLN A 475 -4.02 18.88 -3.35
CA GLN A 475 -3.73 20.31 -3.23
C GLN A 475 -4.34 21.18 -4.36
N LYS A 476 -5.39 20.70 -5.02
CA LYS A 476 -6.17 21.50 -5.97
C LYS A 476 -7.33 22.17 -5.22
N SER A 477 -7.46 23.48 -5.38
CA SER A 477 -8.57 24.23 -4.77
C SER A 477 -9.77 24.34 -5.71
N PHE A 478 -10.96 24.44 -5.14
CA PHE A 478 -12.20 24.74 -5.86
C PHE A 478 -13.23 25.40 -4.94
N LEU A 479 -13.72 26.57 -5.34
CA LEU A 479 -14.67 27.38 -4.57
C LEU A 479 -14.17 27.65 -3.14
N TRP A 480 -14.79 27.04 -2.13
CA TRP A 480 -14.43 27.17 -0.72
C TRP A 480 -13.47 26.07 -0.24
N ALA A 481 -13.26 25.01 -1.02
CA ALA A 481 -12.37 23.92 -0.68
C ALA A 481 -10.93 24.27 -1.10
N ASP A 482 -10.02 24.34 -0.13
CA ASP A 482 -8.61 24.59 -0.41
C ASP A 482 -7.88 23.36 -0.96
N ASP A 483 -8.42 22.17 -0.76
CA ASP A 483 -7.85 20.89 -1.20
C ASP A 483 -8.94 19.86 -1.49
N LEU A 484 -9.14 19.55 -2.77
CA LEU A 484 -10.13 18.58 -3.25
C LEU A 484 -9.84 17.12 -2.83
N SER A 485 -8.63 16.85 -2.33
CA SER A 485 -8.22 15.52 -1.89
C SER A 485 -8.36 15.31 -0.37
N SER A 486 -8.63 16.38 0.38
CA SER A 486 -8.74 16.36 1.84
C SER A 486 -10.18 16.57 2.30
N TYR A 487 -10.39 16.47 3.61
CA TYR A 487 -11.68 16.86 4.18
C TYR A 487 -11.85 18.38 4.08
N ASP A 488 -13.10 18.80 3.93
CA ASP A 488 -13.47 20.21 3.83
C ASP A 488 -14.48 20.56 4.93
N ALA A 489 -14.36 21.75 5.49
CA ALA A 489 -15.19 22.24 6.58
C ALA A 489 -15.76 23.61 6.22
N VAL A 490 -17.01 23.62 5.75
CA VAL A 490 -17.74 24.86 5.44
C VAL A 490 -18.06 25.64 6.74
N ILE A 491 -18.15 24.96 7.88
CA ILE A 491 -18.45 25.53 9.20
C ILE A 491 -17.47 24.97 10.22
N HIS A 492 -16.68 25.86 10.83
CA HIS A 492 -15.87 25.52 12.00
C HIS A 492 -16.72 25.69 13.27
N LEU A 493 -17.10 24.58 13.90
CA LEU A 493 -17.75 24.61 15.20
C LEU A 493 -16.71 24.90 16.30
N PRO A 494 -17.04 25.65 17.36
CA PRO A 494 -16.11 25.97 18.45
C PRO A 494 -15.81 24.76 19.37
N PHE A 495 -16.31 23.57 19.04
CA PHE A 495 -16.10 22.32 19.75
C PHE A 495 -16.04 21.13 18.77
N TYR A 496 -15.44 20.03 19.23
CA TYR A 496 -15.38 18.75 18.50
C TYR A 496 -16.57 17.87 18.93
N ILE A 497 -17.20 17.19 17.98
CA ILE A 497 -18.27 16.21 18.23
C ILE A 497 -17.68 14.82 18.41
#